data_AF-A0A9D1LZP3-F1
#
_entry.id   AF-A0A9D1LZP3-F1
#
_cell.length_a   1.000
_cell.length_b   1.000
_cell.length_c   1.000
_cell.angle_alpha   90.00
_cell.angle_beta   90.00
_cell.angle_gamma   90.00
#
_symmetry.space_group_name_H-M   'P 1'
#
loop_
_entity.id
_entity.type
_entity.pdbx_description
1 polymer ?
#
loop_
_entity_poly.entity_id
_entity_poly.type
_entity_poly.pdbx_seq_one_letter_code
_entity_poly.pdbx_strand_id
1 'polypeptide(L)'
;MELDIQIGLKGFAIPYEAQIIRVADEYDAIVSKRQYKTHIGVTDTLKILIENAHNGKNNPRIVKALIRVVIDDTLYEISCTYNYIDYIKEQIKRLETVDKYNQKATSSKSESKQNYYKEGMKMLFTEGETFENYSSILLQYKQALDTRTNIINKLYAELKDIKKLKV
;
A
#
# COMPACT_ATOMS: atom_id res chain seq x y z
N MET A 1 -17.49 53.86 -8.18
CA MET A 1 -17.00 52.53 -8.54
C MET A 1 -15.54 52.48 -8.11
N GLU A 2 -15.29 52.11 -6.85
CA GLU A 2 -13.96 51.73 -6.39
C GLU A 2 -13.99 50.22 -6.24
N LEU A 3 -13.27 49.54 -7.12
CA LEU A 3 -12.89 48.15 -6.91
C LEU A 3 -11.85 48.17 -5.79
N ASP A 4 -12.31 47.89 -4.57
CA ASP A 4 -11.42 47.55 -3.47
C ASP A 4 -10.62 46.31 -3.89
N ILE A 5 -9.39 46.54 -4.35
CA ILE A 5 -8.42 45.47 -4.57
C ILE A 5 -8.12 44.93 -3.18
N GLN A 6 -8.74 43.81 -2.83
CA GLN A 6 -8.41 43.07 -1.61
C GLN A 6 -6.91 42.76 -1.64
N ILE A 7 -6.14 43.51 -0.86
CA ILE A 7 -4.70 43.35 -0.76
C ILE A 7 -4.49 42.00 -0.08
N GLY A 8 -4.20 40.97 -0.86
CA GLY A 8 -4.09 39.60 -0.35
C GLY A 8 -3.07 39.54 0.79
N LEU A 9 -3.49 39.01 1.94
CA LEU A 9 -2.60 38.77 3.08
C LEU A 9 -1.46 37.85 2.63
N LYS A 10 -0.23 38.18 3.02
CA LYS A 10 0.98 37.43 2.62
C LYS A 10 1.70 36.88 3.84
N GLY A 11 2.27 35.68 3.69
CA GLY A 11 3.11 35.04 4.71
C GLY A 11 2.43 34.97 6.08
N PHE A 12 3.09 35.52 7.10
CA PHE A 12 2.60 35.52 8.48
C PHE A 12 1.37 36.39 8.74
N ALA A 13 0.94 37.23 7.79
CA ALA A 13 -0.30 37.97 7.90
C ALA A 13 -1.54 37.08 7.70
N ILE A 14 -1.37 35.88 7.13
CA ILE A 14 -2.43 34.87 7.01
C ILE A 14 -2.54 34.12 8.35
N PRO A 15 -3.75 33.91 8.92
CA PRO A 15 -3.93 33.10 10.12
C PRO A 15 -3.26 31.72 9.98
N TYR A 16 -2.66 31.21 11.06
CA TYR A 16 -1.87 29.99 11.01
C TYR A 16 -2.70 28.78 10.55
N GLU A 17 -3.96 28.69 11.00
CA GLU A 17 -4.94 27.68 10.62
C GLU A 17 -5.23 27.73 9.11
N ALA A 18 -5.37 28.93 8.54
CA ALA A 18 -5.59 29.10 7.11
C ALA A 18 -4.34 28.68 6.29
N GLN A 19 -3.14 28.86 6.83
CA GLN A 19 -1.92 28.34 6.20
C GLN A 19 -1.86 26.80 6.23
N ILE A 20 -2.35 26.16 7.31
CA ILE A 20 -2.44 24.70 7.41
C ILE A 20 -3.42 24.17 6.37
N ILE A 21 -4.63 24.72 6.34
CA ILE A 21 -5.68 24.32 5.40
C ILE A 21 -5.19 24.45 3.96
N ARG A 22 -4.52 25.56 3.61
CA ARG A 22 -3.99 25.74 2.26
C ARG A 22 -2.98 24.65 1.87
N VAL A 23 -2.02 24.32 2.74
CA VAL A 23 -1.04 23.27 2.43
C VAL A 23 -1.71 21.90 2.29
N ALA A 24 -2.71 21.61 3.13
CA ALA A 24 -3.48 20.37 3.05
C ALA A 24 -4.31 20.29 1.76
N ASP A 25 -4.99 21.38 1.39
CA ASP A 25 -5.80 21.47 0.18
C ASP A 25 -4.94 21.41 -1.08
N GLU A 26 -3.78 22.09 -1.11
CA GLU A 26 -2.82 21.97 -2.22
C GLU A 26 -2.29 20.55 -2.35
N TYR A 27 -1.95 19.90 -1.23
CA TYR A 27 -1.52 18.50 -1.23
C TYR A 27 -2.62 17.59 -1.79
N ASP A 28 -3.83 17.67 -1.24
CA ASP A 28 -4.95 16.85 -1.67
C ASP A 28 -5.30 17.10 -3.13
N ALA A 29 -5.36 18.36 -3.59
CA ALA A 29 -5.67 18.70 -4.98
C ALA A 29 -4.64 18.18 -6.00
N ILE A 30 -3.35 18.11 -5.62
CA ILE A 30 -2.29 17.58 -6.49
C ILE A 30 -2.30 16.05 -6.48
N VAL A 31 -2.51 15.44 -5.31
CA VAL A 31 -2.60 13.98 -5.17
C VAL A 31 -3.89 13.43 -5.80
N SER A 32 -5.00 14.17 -5.74
CA SER A 32 -6.34 13.73 -6.18
C SER A 32 -6.65 13.94 -7.67
N LYS A 33 -5.73 14.49 -8.49
CA LYS A 33 -5.95 14.69 -9.94
C LYS A 33 -4.94 13.94 -10.83
N ARG A 34 -5.37 12.77 -11.34
CA ARG A 34 -5.49 12.44 -12.79
C ARG A 34 -5.81 10.95 -12.99
N GLN A 35 -6.99 10.69 -13.54
CA GLN A 35 -7.48 9.40 -14.03
C GLN A 35 -6.68 8.81 -15.24
N TYR A 36 -5.50 9.37 -15.55
CA TYR A 36 -4.71 9.05 -16.76
C TYR A 36 -3.20 9.08 -16.55
N LYS A 37 -2.71 9.15 -15.31
CA LYS A 37 -1.29 9.00 -15.00
C LYS A 37 -1.15 7.96 -13.91
N THR A 38 -0.33 6.94 -14.14
CA THR A 38 0.28 6.17 -13.05
C THR A 38 0.84 7.21 -12.07
N HIS A 39 0.34 7.21 -10.82
CA HIS A 39 0.65 8.15 -9.73
C HIS A 39 1.65 9.27 -10.09
N ILE A 40 1.21 10.54 -10.12
CA ILE A 40 2.14 11.60 -9.74
C ILE A 40 2.52 11.25 -8.29
N GLY A 41 3.75 10.77 -8.09
CA GLY A 41 4.16 10.19 -6.83
C GLY A 41 3.98 11.21 -5.71
N VAL A 42 3.65 10.73 -4.51
CA VAL A 42 3.54 11.57 -3.32
C VAL A 42 4.82 12.41 -3.16
N THR A 43 5.96 11.82 -3.51
CA THR A 43 7.27 12.48 -3.60
C THR A 43 7.26 13.73 -4.49
N ASP A 44 6.67 13.70 -5.68
CA ASP A 44 6.68 14.84 -6.60
C ASP A 44 5.75 15.95 -6.12
N THR A 45 4.60 15.59 -5.53
CA THR A 45 3.73 16.55 -4.85
C THR A 45 4.48 17.26 -3.73
N LEU A 46 5.20 16.51 -2.89
CA LEU A 46 5.98 17.11 -1.79
C LEU A 46 7.09 18.04 -2.32
N LYS A 47 7.74 17.72 -3.46
CA LYS A 47 8.71 18.63 -4.09
C LYS A 47 8.06 19.96 -4.51
N ILE A 48 6.86 19.93 -5.10
CA ILE A 48 6.12 21.15 -5.46
C ILE A 48 5.81 21.98 -4.22
N LEU A 49 5.36 21.35 -3.13
CA LEU A 49 5.06 22.05 -1.88
C LEU A 49 6.31 22.65 -1.22
N ILE A 50 7.46 21.98 -1.33
CA ILE A 50 8.78 22.48 -0.91
C ILE A 50 9.17 23.71 -1.73
N GLU A 51 9.04 23.65 -3.06
CA GLU A 51 9.32 24.80 -3.93
C GLU A 51 8.42 25.99 -3.60
N ASN A 52 7.12 25.74 -3.36
CA ASN A 52 6.20 26.77 -2.88
C ASN A 52 6.63 27.35 -1.53
N ALA A 53 7.22 26.55 -0.64
CA ALA A 53 7.73 27.03 0.65
C ALA A 53 8.98 27.92 0.46
N HIS A 54 9.92 27.51 -0.39
CA HIS A 54 11.10 28.32 -0.74
C HIS A 54 10.71 29.66 -1.38
N ASN A 55 9.65 29.68 -2.17
CA ASN A 55 9.11 30.90 -2.80
C ASN A 55 8.25 31.75 -1.85
N GLY A 56 8.17 31.41 -0.56
CA GLY A 56 7.39 32.13 0.44
C GLY A 56 5.87 32.02 0.27
N LYS A 57 5.40 31.17 -0.67
CA LYS A 57 3.97 30.87 -0.81
C LYS A 57 3.52 30.04 0.37
N ASN A 58 4.21 28.93 0.66
CA ASN A 58 3.88 28.01 1.75
C ASN A 58 4.74 28.21 3.01
N ASN A 59 4.17 27.90 4.17
CA ASN A 59 4.91 27.94 5.43
C ASN A 59 5.81 26.69 5.53
N PRO A 60 7.14 26.84 5.60
CA PRO A 60 8.06 25.70 5.65
C PRO A 60 7.81 24.75 6.83
N ARG A 61 7.36 25.28 7.98
CA ARG A 61 7.07 24.46 9.17
C ARG A 61 5.88 23.52 8.94
N ILE A 62 4.87 23.98 8.21
CA ILE A 62 3.68 23.21 7.88
C ILE A 62 4.01 22.15 6.83
N VAL A 63 4.76 22.51 5.78
CA VAL A 63 5.22 21.54 4.76
C VAL A 63 6.09 20.45 5.41
N LYS A 64 6.96 20.81 6.36
CA LYS A 64 7.75 19.83 7.13
C LYS A 64 6.88 18.91 8.00
N ALA A 65 5.79 19.40 8.55
CA ALA A 65 4.83 18.58 9.30
C ALA A 65 4.09 17.61 8.37
N LEU A 66 3.62 18.08 7.22
CA LEU A 66 3.01 17.24 6.19
C LEU A 66 3.93 16.09 5.76
N ILE A 67 5.21 16.37 5.49
CA ILE A 67 6.19 15.31 5.13
C ILE A 67 6.28 14.24 6.22
N ARG A 68 6.23 14.60 7.51
CA ARG A 68 6.25 13.61 8.61
C ARG A 68 4.99 12.75 8.62
N VAL A 69 3.82 13.37 8.49
CA VAL A 69 2.54 12.65 8.43
C VAL A 69 2.53 11.67 7.26
N VAL A 70 2.98 12.09 6.08
CA VAL A 70 3.09 11.22 4.91
C VAL A 70 4.03 10.03 5.15
N ILE A 71 5.17 10.26 5.81
CA ILE A 71 6.11 9.19 6.18
C ILE A 71 5.42 8.17 7.11
N ASP A 72 4.72 8.66 8.12
CA ASP A 72 4.03 7.82 9.11
C ASP A 72 2.90 7.00 8.45
N ASP A 73 2.10 7.61 7.57
CA ASP A 73 1.05 6.92 6.80
C ASP A 73 1.64 5.85 5.87
N THR A 74 2.74 6.15 5.17
CA THR A 74 3.41 5.17 4.29
C THR A 74 3.96 4.00 5.09
N LEU A 75 4.54 4.26 6.28
CA LEU A 75 4.99 3.20 7.19
C LEU A 75 3.82 2.35 7.70
N TYR A 76 2.69 2.98 8.00
CA TYR A 76 1.48 2.27 8.40
C TYR A 76 0.95 1.37 7.28
N GLU A 77 0.90 1.84 6.04
CA GLU A 77 0.47 1.05 4.88
C GLU A 77 1.39 -0.16 4.65
N ILE A 78 2.71 0.03 4.76
CA ILE A 78 3.69 -1.06 4.72
C ILE A 78 3.37 -2.09 5.80
N SER A 79 3.13 -1.67 7.04
CA SER A 79 2.85 -2.57 8.16
C SER A 79 1.57 -3.40 7.94
N CYS A 80 0.50 -2.77 7.46
CA CYS A 80 -0.76 -3.45 7.14
C CYS A 80 -0.56 -4.47 6.01
N THR A 81 0.22 -4.11 5.00
CA THR A 81 0.52 -5.00 3.88
C THR A 81 1.34 -6.21 4.31
N TYR A 82 2.27 -6.05 5.24
CA TYR A 82 3.03 -7.17 5.83
C TYR A 82 2.11 -8.16 6.56
N ASN A 83 1.19 -7.68 7.39
CA ASN A 83 0.23 -8.55 8.08
C ASN A 83 -0.56 -9.42 7.09
N TYR A 84 -0.97 -8.84 5.96
CA TYR A 84 -1.67 -9.58 4.91
C TYR A 84 -0.76 -10.56 4.16
N ILE A 85 0.50 -10.21 3.91
CA ILE A 85 1.49 -11.13 3.32
C ILE A 85 1.71 -12.35 4.21
N ASP A 86 1.78 -12.15 5.53
CA ASP A 86 1.98 -13.25 6.47
C ASP A 86 0.80 -14.21 6.46
N TYR A 87 -0.43 -13.67 6.45
CA TYR A 87 -1.64 -14.47 6.21
C TYR A 87 -1.55 -15.26 4.90
N ILE A 88 -1.19 -14.63 3.77
CA ILE A 88 -1.05 -15.33 2.48
C ILE A 88 -0.03 -16.46 2.56
N LYS A 89 1.13 -16.23 3.19
CA LYS A 89 2.18 -17.25 3.34
C LYS A 89 1.69 -18.46 4.14
N GLU A 90 0.90 -18.23 5.19
CA GLU A 90 0.28 -19.31 5.96
C GLU A 90 -0.69 -20.13 5.10
N GLN A 91 -1.53 -19.48 4.29
CA GLN A 91 -2.44 -20.18 3.37
C GLN A 91 -1.68 -20.97 2.30
N ILE A 92 -0.61 -20.40 1.73
CA ILE A 92 0.26 -21.11 0.78
C ILE A 92 0.86 -22.36 1.43
N LYS A 93 1.41 -22.23 2.64
CA LYS A 93 2.03 -23.35 3.36
C LYS A 93 1.03 -24.47 3.64
N ARG A 94 -0.21 -24.12 4.01
CA ARG A 94 -1.32 -25.06 4.21
C ARG A 94 -1.65 -25.79 2.90
N LEU A 95 -1.86 -25.06 1.81
CA LEU A 95 -2.21 -25.63 0.51
C LEU A 95 -1.06 -26.42 -0.14
N GLU A 96 0.20 -26.07 0.10
CA GLU A 96 1.35 -26.90 -0.30
C GLU A 96 1.40 -28.21 0.50
N THR A 97 0.88 -28.22 1.73
CA THR A 97 0.73 -29.46 2.51
C THR A 97 -0.37 -30.34 1.94
N VAL A 98 -1.50 -29.74 1.54
CA VAL A 98 -2.55 -30.41 0.76
C VAL A 98 -1.97 -31.01 -0.52
N ASP A 99 -1.15 -30.27 -1.25
CA ASP A 99 -0.53 -30.76 -2.49
C ASP A 99 0.39 -31.96 -2.25
N LYS A 100 1.20 -31.93 -1.18
CA LYS A 100 2.00 -33.10 -0.76
C LYS A 100 1.14 -34.31 -0.44
N TYR A 101 -0.02 -34.13 0.19
CA TYR A 101 -0.95 -35.23 0.43
C TYR A 101 -1.54 -35.77 -0.88
N ASN A 102 -1.89 -34.89 -1.82
CA ASN A 102 -2.39 -35.30 -3.13
C ASN A 102 -1.35 -36.15 -3.89
N GLN A 103 -0.09 -35.70 -3.93
CA GLN A 103 1.02 -36.44 -4.55
C GLN A 103 1.22 -37.83 -3.92
N LYS A 104 1.08 -37.93 -2.59
CA LYS A 104 1.15 -39.21 -1.87
C LYS A 104 -0.06 -40.11 -2.15
N ALA A 105 -1.25 -39.53 -2.30
CA ALA A 105 -2.46 -40.25 -2.69
C ALA A 105 -2.30 -40.83 -4.09
N THR A 106 -1.90 -40.02 -5.08
CA THR A 106 -1.78 -40.46 -6.47
C THR A 106 -0.67 -41.49 -6.69
N SER A 107 0.42 -41.42 -5.93
CA SER A 107 1.53 -42.38 -6.01
C SER A 107 1.28 -43.70 -5.26
N SER A 108 0.28 -43.77 -4.39
CA SER A 108 0.00 -44.97 -3.59
C SER A 108 -0.76 -46.02 -4.40
N LYS A 109 -0.32 -47.28 -4.34
CA LYS A 109 -1.01 -48.43 -4.96
C LYS A 109 -2.17 -48.99 -4.12
N SER A 110 -2.27 -48.60 -2.86
CA SER A 110 -3.28 -49.13 -1.92
C SER A 110 -4.40 -48.12 -1.74
N GLU A 111 -5.63 -48.53 -2.03
CA GLU A 111 -6.84 -47.71 -1.88
C GLU A 111 -7.00 -47.16 -0.46
N SER A 112 -6.75 -47.98 0.57
CA SER A 112 -6.78 -47.53 1.97
C SER A 112 -5.81 -46.37 2.24
N LYS A 113 -4.58 -46.44 1.70
CA LYS A 113 -3.59 -45.36 1.82
C LYS A 113 -3.97 -44.13 1.00
N GLN A 114 -4.55 -44.32 -0.19
CA GLN A 114 -5.08 -43.21 -0.99
C GLN A 114 -6.15 -42.45 -0.20
N ASN A 115 -7.11 -43.17 0.38
CA ASN A 115 -8.19 -42.59 1.19
C ASN A 115 -7.65 -41.88 2.44
N TYR A 116 -6.67 -42.46 3.14
CA TYR A 116 -6.01 -41.80 4.26
C TYR A 116 -5.47 -40.41 3.90
N TYR A 117 -4.77 -40.28 2.77
CA TYR A 117 -4.24 -38.99 2.34
C TYR A 117 -5.33 -38.03 1.87
N LYS A 118 -6.37 -38.53 1.19
CA LYS A 118 -7.53 -37.71 0.79
C LYS A 118 -8.28 -37.16 2.01
N GLU A 119 -8.45 -37.94 3.07
CA GLU A 119 -9.01 -37.43 4.33
C GLU A 119 -8.11 -36.38 4.98
N GLY A 120 -6.78 -36.56 4.94
CA GLY A 120 -5.82 -35.54 5.37
C GLY A 120 -5.94 -34.23 4.60
N MET A 121 -6.23 -34.28 3.29
CA MET A 121 -6.52 -33.08 2.49
C MET A 121 -7.81 -32.41 2.95
N LYS A 122 -8.90 -33.17 3.15
CA LYS A 122 -10.19 -32.61 3.62
C LYS A 122 -10.08 -31.88 4.94
N MET A 123 -9.29 -32.41 5.88
CA MET A 123 -9.05 -31.77 7.18
C MET A 123 -8.32 -30.42 7.08
N LEU A 124 -7.61 -30.19 5.97
CA LEU A 124 -6.89 -28.94 5.72
C LEU A 124 -7.67 -27.97 4.84
N PHE A 125 -8.70 -28.41 4.13
CA PHE A 125 -9.52 -27.52 3.31
C PHE A 125 -10.28 -26.51 4.18
N THR A 126 -10.33 -25.28 3.70
CA THR A 126 -11.19 -24.24 4.26
C THR A 126 -12.41 -24.01 3.36
N GLU A 127 -13.33 -23.15 3.78
CA GLU A 127 -14.59 -22.90 3.07
C GLU A 127 -14.39 -22.61 1.58
N GLY A 128 -15.08 -23.37 0.73
CA GLY A 128 -15.01 -23.25 -0.74
C GLY A 128 -13.86 -24.02 -1.42
N GLU A 129 -12.94 -24.62 -0.66
CA GLU A 129 -11.85 -25.42 -1.21
C GLU A 129 -12.24 -26.89 -1.43
N THR A 130 -11.82 -27.45 -2.54
CA THR A 130 -12.10 -28.83 -2.94
C THR A 130 -10.87 -29.47 -3.58
N PHE A 131 -10.93 -30.79 -3.80
CA PHE A 131 -9.88 -31.53 -4.50
C PHE A 131 -9.62 -31.01 -5.91
N GLU A 132 -10.64 -30.44 -6.55
CA GLU A 132 -10.59 -29.97 -7.93
C GLU A 132 -10.03 -28.55 -8.06
N ASN A 133 -10.22 -27.69 -7.04
CA ASN A 133 -9.91 -26.27 -7.15
C ASN A 133 -8.69 -25.81 -6.31
N TYR A 134 -8.23 -26.59 -5.33
CA TYR A 134 -7.19 -26.16 -4.39
C TYR A 134 -5.90 -25.72 -5.07
N SER A 135 -5.51 -26.39 -6.17
CA SER A 135 -4.29 -26.05 -6.92
C SER A 135 -4.40 -24.68 -7.60
N SER A 136 -5.60 -24.34 -8.10
CA SER A 136 -5.87 -23.01 -8.67
C SER A 136 -5.82 -21.94 -7.58
N ILE A 137 -6.43 -22.21 -6.42
CA ILE A 137 -6.41 -21.31 -5.26
C ILE A 137 -4.98 -21.09 -4.76
N LEU A 138 -4.17 -22.15 -4.68
CA LEU A 138 -2.74 -22.05 -4.35
C LEU A 138 -1.99 -21.12 -5.31
N LEU A 139 -2.26 -21.25 -6.62
CA LEU A 139 -1.66 -20.37 -7.62
C LEU A 139 -2.09 -18.91 -7.43
N GLN A 140 -3.36 -18.66 -7.14
CA GLN A 140 -3.88 -17.32 -6.86
C GLN A 140 -3.21 -16.70 -5.63
N TYR A 141 -3.02 -17.47 -4.55
CA TYR A 141 -2.29 -17.01 -3.38
C TYR A 141 -0.82 -16.67 -3.71
N LYS A 142 -0.14 -17.49 -4.52
CA LYS A 142 1.24 -17.21 -4.97
C LYS A 142 1.33 -15.91 -5.80
N GLN A 143 0.37 -15.69 -6.71
CA GLN A 143 0.27 -14.45 -7.48
C GLN A 143 -0.03 -13.24 -6.59
N ALA A 144 -0.92 -13.40 -5.61
CA ALA A 144 -1.23 -12.35 -4.64
C ALA A 144 0.00 -11.99 -3.81
N LEU A 145 0.78 -12.97 -3.36
CA LEU A 145 2.02 -12.76 -2.62
C LEU A 145 3.04 -11.93 -3.44
N ASP A 146 3.25 -12.28 -4.70
CA ASP A 146 4.15 -11.54 -5.60
C ASP A 146 3.67 -10.09 -5.79
N THR A 147 2.38 -9.92 -6.08
CA THR A 147 1.76 -8.60 -6.24
C THR A 147 1.94 -7.72 -5.00
N ARG A 148 1.69 -8.25 -3.81
CA ARG A 148 1.81 -7.51 -2.54
C ARG A 148 3.26 -7.21 -2.17
N THR A 149 4.17 -8.14 -2.46
CA THR A 149 5.62 -7.91 -2.29
C THR A 149 6.10 -6.77 -3.19
N ASN A 150 5.63 -6.72 -4.43
CA ASN A 150 5.93 -5.64 -5.37
C ASN A 150 5.38 -4.28 -4.89
N ILE A 151 4.21 -4.26 -4.26
CA ILE A 151 3.66 -3.04 -3.64
C ILE A 151 4.56 -2.56 -2.49
N ILE A 152 4.94 -3.45 -1.56
CA ILE A 152 5.85 -3.11 -0.46
C ILE A 152 7.17 -2.53 -0.97
N ASN A 153 7.76 -3.16 -2.00
CA ASN A 153 9.01 -2.67 -2.59
C ASN A 153 8.87 -1.25 -3.15
N LYS A 154 7.75 -0.93 -3.80
CA LYS A 154 7.45 0.42 -4.29
C LYS A 154 7.28 1.42 -3.15
N LEU A 155 6.53 1.06 -2.10
CA LEU A 155 6.34 1.91 -0.92
C LEU A 155 7.68 2.19 -0.21
N TYR A 156 8.57 1.20 -0.08
CA TYR A 156 9.90 1.42 0.48
C TYR A 156 10.78 2.32 -0.39
N ALA A 157 10.70 2.19 -1.72
CA ALA A 157 11.41 3.06 -2.64
C ALA A 157 10.92 4.51 -2.51
N GLU A 158 9.60 4.73 -2.48
CA GLU A 158 9.00 6.05 -2.29
C GLU A 158 9.36 6.63 -0.91
N LEU A 159 9.23 5.86 0.17
CA LEU A 159 9.62 6.26 1.53
C LEU A 159 11.09 6.70 1.60
N LYS A 160 11.98 6.00 0.89
CA LYS A 160 13.40 6.35 0.81
C LYS A 160 13.62 7.71 0.16
N ASP A 161 12.83 8.05 -0.86
CA ASP A 161 12.94 9.33 -1.55
C ASP A 161 12.32 10.47 -0.76
N ILE A 162 11.15 10.25 -0.13
CA ILE A 162 10.51 11.23 0.76
C ILE A 162 11.44 11.60 1.92
N LYS A 163 12.13 10.62 2.54
CA LYS A 163 13.07 10.86 3.65
C LYS A 163 14.28 11.73 3.28
N LYS A 164 14.63 11.83 1.99
CA LYS A 164 15.73 12.69 1.51
C LYS A 164 15.29 14.15 1.33
N LEU A 165 13.99 14.41 1.25
CA LEU A 165 13.48 15.76 1.02
C LEU A 165 13.86 16.70 2.17
N LYS A 166 14.20 17.94 1.80
CA LYS A 166 14.53 19.03 2.71
C LYS A 166 13.67 20.24 2.34
N VAL A 167 13.01 20.79 3.35
CA VAL A 167 12.27 22.06 3.30
C VAL A 167 13.15 23.17 3.85
#